data_AF-A0A257V7N6-F1
#
_entry.id   AF-A0A257V7N6-F1
#
_cell.length_a   1.000
_cell.length_b   1.000
_cell.length_c   1.000
_cell.angle_alpha   90.00
_cell.angle_beta   90.00
_cell.angle_gamma   90.00
#
_symmetry.space_group_name_H-M   'P 1'
#
loop_
_entity.id
_entity.type
_entity.pdbx_description
1 polymer ?
#
loop_
_entity_poly.entity_id
_entity_poly.type
_entity_poly.pdbx_seq_one_letter_code
_entity_poly.pdbx_strand_id
1 'polypeptide(L)'
;IDHAFTQEDLERIEAEMARIVKDGRPFERRVVSREQAAEIFKGRKEEIKLVRLADIPEGDEITLFQHGEFVDLCRGPHVQRTDQIGAFKLIETSGAYFKGDERNEMLQRIYGTAFATREELDAYFAKIEEARRRDHRRLGKELDLFSFSPLAPASPFFHPKGAAVYNELLAFMRGLYVKYGYQEVITPQLFDAELWKTSGHYFHYKENMFFAEVDEREYGLKPMNCPSHCVLFGVHAHSYRELPLRIADFGRLHRYERSGVVQGLTRVRSFCQDDAHIFCMPSQIGAEVDSLFDMMFEVYGTFGFNNPGIYLSTRPEGSMGDDALWASAEAQLEECLKRRGVPFTVNPGAGAFYGPKIDFVVHDAIGREWQLGTIQLDWNLPERFQLAYVGEDGAEQRPVMLHRAVLGSIERFFGVMLEHFAGDLPLWLAPEQARVLPVSDKFIEASRAVRARLLAAGLRAEVDERSEKLGAKIRDGELAKVPVLLIVGAREAESGGASVRLRHRGDLGSMTMDEIAATMTTTVKQRDLNPWPEAS
;
A
#
# COMPACT_ATOMS: atom_id res chain seq x y z
N ILE A 1 -17.68 35.31 -18.34
CA ILE A 1 -16.66 34.51 -19.04
C ILE A 1 -17.46 33.43 -19.72
N ASP A 2 -17.49 33.48 -21.05
CA ASP A 2 -18.51 32.76 -21.83
C ASP A 2 -17.98 31.40 -22.34
N HIS A 3 -16.78 31.01 -21.87
CA HIS A 3 -16.10 29.76 -22.21
C HIS A 3 -15.55 29.04 -20.97
N ALA A 4 -15.26 27.76 -21.11
CA ALA A 4 -14.59 26.98 -20.07
C ALA A 4 -13.11 27.38 -19.98
N PHE A 5 -12.59 27.60 -18.77
CA PHE A 5 -11.19 27.92 -18.53
C PHE A 5 -10.28 26.82 -19.06
N THR A 6 -9.41 27.21 -19.98
CA THR A 6 -8.42 26.36 -20.61
C THR A 6 -7.07 26.45 -19.91
N GLN A 7 -6.13 25.57 -20.27
CA GLN A 7 -4.75 25.66 -19.78
C GLN A 7 -4.08 27.00 -20.14
N GLU A 8 -4.36 27.52 -21.33
CA GLU A 8 -3.87 28.84 -21.76
C GLU A 8 -4.45 29.98 -20.92
N ASP A 9 -5.72 29.88 -20.51
CA ASP A 9 -6.31 30.85 -19.58
C ASP A 9 -5.60 30.80 -18.21
N LEU A 10 -5.27 29.60 -17.71
CA LEU A 10 -4.52 29.46 -16.46
C LEU A 10 -3.14 30.12 -16.55
N GLU A 11 -2.40 29.91 -17.64
CA GLU A 11 -1.10 30.55 -17.84
C GLU A 11 -1.20 32.09 -17.85
N ARG A 12 -2.27 32.63 -18.47
CA ARG A 12 -2.54 34.07 -18.48
C ARG A 12 -2.92 34.61 -17.10
N ILE A 13 -3.76 33.89 -16.36
CA ILE A 13 -4.16 34.26 -15.00
C ILE A 13 -2.93 34.23 -14.08
N GLU A 14 -2.11 33.19 -14.17
CA GLU A 14 -0.89 33.05 -13.38
C GLU A 14 0.11 34.20 -13.65
N ALA A 15 0.28 34.59 -14.92
CA ALA A 15 1.09 35.73 -15.31
C ALA A 15 0.57 37.06 -14.73
N GLU A 16 -0.74 37.28 -14.74
CA GLU A 16 -1.35 38.48 -14.17
C GLU A 16 -1.28 38.49 -12.64
N MET A 17 -1.48 37.34 -11.97
CA MET A 17 -1.23 37.17 -10.55
C MET A 17 0.21 37.54 -10.19
N ALA A 18 1.19 37.07 -10.98
CA ALA A 18 2.60 37.37 -10.76
C ALA A 18 2.91 38.86 -10.93
N ARG A 19 2.22 39.54 -11.86
CA ARG A 19 2.29 40.99 -12.00
C ARG A 19 1.75 41.71 -10.76
N ILE A 20 0.59 41.31 -10.25
CA ILE A 20 -0.04 41.90 -9.04
C ILE A 20 0.80 41.68 -7.79
N VAL A 21 1.45 40.52 -7.67
CA VAL A 21 2.40 40.24 -6.58
C VAL A 21 3.58 41.21 -6.61
N LYS A 22 4.15 41.46 -7.80
CA LYS A 22 5.24 42.45 -7.97
C LYS A 22 4.83 43.89 -7.65
N ASP A 23 3.55 44.24 -7.82
CA ASP A 23 3.06 45.59 -7.48
C ASP A 23 3.10 45.87 -5.95
N GLY A 24 3.19 44.84 -5.09
CA GLY A 24 3.31 45.01 -3.64
C GLY A 24 2.18 45.84 -3.02
N ARG A 25 0.93 45.57 -3.37
CA ARG A 25 -0.22 46.35 -2.86
C ARG A 25 -0.64 45.84 -1.49
N PRO A 26 -1.09 46.70 -0.56
CA PRO A 26 -1.63 46.25 0.72
C PRO A 26 -2.98 45.55 0.54
N PHE A 27 -3.26 44.57 1.41
CA PHE A 27 -4.60 44.05 1.62
C PHE A 27 -5.26 44.83 2.76
N GLU A 28 -6.33 45.55 2.45
CA GLU A 28 -7.08 46.35 3.43
C GLU A 28 -8.28 45.55 3.96
N ARG A 29 -8.29 45.28 5.26
CA ARG A 29 -9.45 44.71 5.95
C ARG A 29 -10.43 45.82 6.34
N ARG A 30 -11.68 45.69 5.92
CA ARG A 30 -12.79 46.58 6.27
C ARG A 30 -13.88 45.80 6.98
N VAL A 31 -14.28 46.26 8.16
CA VAL A 31 -15.48 45.77 8.84
C VAL A 31 -16.63 46.65 8.38
N VAL A 32 -17.68 46.03 7.85
CA VAL A 32 -18.82 46.74 7.27
C VAL A 32 -20.12 46.15 7.80
N SER A 33 -21.20 46.93 7.73
CA SER A 33 -22.53 46.40 7.99
C SER A 33 -22.99 45.48 6.85
N ARG A 34 -24.00 44.64 7.12
CA ARG A 34 -24.59 43.75 6.11
C ARG A 34 -25.18 44.53 4.95
N GLU A 35 -25.81 45.67 5.24
CA GLU A 35 -26.40 46.57 4.25
C GLU A 35 -25.32 47.17 3.35
N GLN A 36 -24.20 47.63 3.95
CA GLN A 36 -23.06 48.16 3.19
C GLN A 36 -22.43 47.10 2.28
N ALA A 37 -22.19 45.89 2.79
CA ALA A 37 -21.68 44.79 1.98
C ALA A 37 -22.64 44.43 0.83
N ALA A 38 -23.95 44.39 1.09
CA ALA A 38 -24.95 44.10 0.07
C ALA A 38 -24.99 45.17 -1.03
N GLU A 39 -24.88 46.46 -0.66
CA GLU A 39 -24.82 47.55 -1.63
C GLU A 39 -23.57 47.45 -2.52
N ILE A 40 -22.41 47.16 -1.93
CA ILE A 40 -21.14 46.96 -2.66
C ILE A 40 -21.27 45.82 -3.68
N PHE A 41 -21.70 44.62 -3.27
CA PHE A 41 -21.78 43.47 -4.17
C PHE A 41 -22.91 43.58 -5.20
N LYS A 42 -24.01 44.28 -4.87
CA LYS A 42 -25.07 44.59 -5.83
C LYS A 42 -24.59 45.56 -6.91
N GLY A 43 -23.86 46.61 -6.53
CA GLY A 43 -23.26 47.56 -7.48
C GLY A 43 -22.25 46.91 -8.43
N ARG A 44 -21.57 45.85 -7.97
CA ARG A 44 -20.59 45.07 -8.73
C ARG A 44 -21.18 43.88 -9.50
N LYS A 45 -22.50 43.63 -9.36
CA LYS A 45 -23.23 42.50 -9.95
C LYS A 45 -22.68 41.11 -9.53
N GLU A 46 -22.22 40.99 -8.29
CA GLU A 46 -21.70 39.73 -7.73
C GLU A 46 -22.79 38.96 -6.97
N GLU A 47 -23.74 38.37 -7.70
CA GLU A 47 -24.92 37.73 -7.13
C GLU A 47 -24.59 36.57 -6.17
N ILE A 48 -23.55 35.78 -6.48
CA ILE A 48 -23.09 34.68 -5.61
C ILE A 48 -22.62 35.21 -4.25
N LYS A 49 -21.97 36.37 -4.21
CA LYS A 49 -21.51 36.99 -2.94
C LYS A 49 -22.69 37.49 -2.11
N LEU A 50 -23.78 37.96 -2.74
CA LEU A 50 -25.02 38.33 -2.04
C LEU A 50 -25.69 37.12 -1.37
N VAL A 51 -25.73 35.98 -2.05
CA VAL A 51 -26.25 34.74 -1.45
C VAL A 51 -25.38 34.28 -0.28
N ARG A 52 -24.05 34.33 -0.43
CA ARG A 52 -23.12 33.97 0.66
C ARG A 52 -23.19 34.93 1.84
N LEU A 53 -23.41 36.22 1.59
CA LEU A 53 -23.65 37.22 2.62
C LEU A 53 -24.92 36.89 3.43
N ALA A 54 -25.98 36.43 2.78
CA ALA A 54 -27.21 36.01 3.46
C ALA A 54 -27.02 34.75 4.33
N ASP A 55 -26.09 33.85 3.97
CA ASP A 55 -25.76 32.65 4.76
C ASP A 55 -25.01 32.97 6.07
N ILE A 56 -24.46 34.18 6.23
CA ILE A 56 -23.75 34.58 7.46
C ILE A 56 -24.79 34.81 8.57
N PRO A 57 -24.66 34.18 9.76
CA PRO A 57 -25.57 34.39 10.89
C PRO A 57 -25.69 35.87 11.34
N GLU A 58 -26.82 36.24 11.93
CA GLU A 58 -26.98 37.55 12.56
C GLU A 58 -26.06 37.69 13.79
N GLY A 59 -25.42 38.85 13.94
CA GLY A 59 -24.44 39.11 15.01
C GLY A 59 -23.00 38.80 14.66
N ASP A 60 -22.74 38.04 13.59
CA ASP A 60 -21.38 37.79 13.10
C ASP A 60 -20.80 39.02 12.38
N GLU A 61 -19.50 39.25 12.57
CA GLU A 61 -18.77 40.35 11.94
C GLU A 61 -18.60 40.09 10.43
N ILE A 62 -18.98 41.07 9.61
CA ILE A 62 -18.82 41.00 8.15
C ILE A 62 -17.57 41.77 7.74
N THR A 63 -16.59 41.03 7.22
CA THR A 63 -15.31 41.56 6.80
C THR A 63 -15.14 41.48 5.29
N LEU A 64 -14.69 42.59 4.71
CA LEU A 64 -14.25 42.66 3.32
C LEU A 64 -12.74 42.85 3.27
N PHE A 65 -12.09 42.17 2.33
CA PHE A 65 -10.69 42.39 2.01
C PHE A 65 -10.58 43.04 0.64
N GLN A 66 -9.87 44.17 0.57
CA GLN A 66 -9.67 44.91 -0.66
C GLN A 66 -8.19 44.95 -1.04
N HIS A 67 -7.87 44.75 -2.31
CA HIS A 67 -6.55 45.06 -2.88
C HIS A 67 -6.71 45.68 -4.27
N GLY A 68 -6.27 46.94 -4.43
CA GLY A 68 -6.56 47.71 -5.63
C GLY A 68 -8.06 47.83 -5.86
N GLU A 69 -8.53 47.40 -7.03
CA GLU A 69 -9.94 47.44 -7.43
C GLU A 69 -10.74 46.20 -6.99
N PHE A 70 -10.06 45.12 -6.58
CA PHE A 70 -10.69 43.88 -6.15
C PHE A 70 -11.13 43.98 -4.68
N VAL A 71 -12.36 43.56 -4.41
CA VAL A 71 -12.96 43.51 -3.08
C VAL A 71 -13.62 42.16 -2.92
N ASP A 72 -13.33 41.46 -1.84
CA ASP A 72 -13.89 40.14 -1.58
C ASP A 72 -14.48 40.01 -0.17
N LEU A 73 -15.53 39.21 -0.05
CA LEU A 73 -16.15 38.78 1.20
C LEU A 73 -15.38 37.58 1.76
N CYS A 74 -14.57 37.82 2.77
CA CYS A 74 -13.74 36.78 3.40
C CYS A 74 -13.53 37.08 4.89
N ARG A 75 -13.50 36.05 5.73
CA ARG A 75 -13.22 36.16 7.17
C ARG A 75 -11.73 36.41 7.48
N GLY A 76 -10.83 35.95 6.61
CA GLY A 76 -9.38 36.06 6.79
C GLY A 76 -8.79 35.10 7.85
N PRO A 77 -7.53 35.31 8.28
CA PRO A 77 -6.65 36.44 7.92
C PRO A 77 -6.06 36.35 6.50
N HIS A 78 -5.52 37.47 6.02
CA HIS A 78 -4.72 37.56 4.78
C HIS A 78 -3.28 37.98 5.11
N VAL A 79 -2.35 37.76 4.19
CA VAL A 79 -1.05 38.46 4.19
C VAL A 79 -1.29 39.97 4.12
N GLN A 80 -0.34 40.77 4.61
CA GLN A 80 -0.49 42.21 4.68
C GLN A 80 -0.36 42.88 3.31
N ARG A 81 0.46 42.30 2.42
CA ARG A 81 0.78 42.85 1.11
C ARG A 81 0.92 41.75 0.07
N THR A 82 0.64 42.05 -1.19
CA THR A 82 0.74 41.08 -2.29
C THR A 82 2.17 40.59 -2.51
N ASP A 83 3.19 41.39 -2.18
CA ASP A 83 4.62 41.02 -2.27
C ASP A 83 5.07 40.00 -1.20
N GLN A 84 4.21 39.70 -0.21
CA GLN A 84 4.44 38.63 0.77
C GLN A 84 3.96 37.26 0.27
N ILE A 85 3.26 37.21 -0.87
CA ILE A 85 2.89 35.96 -1.51
C ILE A 85 4.15 35.38 -2.16
N GLY A 86 4.56 34.20 -1.69
CA GLY A 86 5.73 33.50 -2.22
C GLY A 86 5.50 32.88 -3.60
N ALA A 87 5.94 31.64 -3.79
CA ALA A 87 5.76 30.95 -5.06
C ALA A 87 4.38 30.29 -5.13
N PHE A 88 3.69 30.41 -6.26
CA PHE A 88 2.40 29.78 -6.51
C PHE A 88 2.34 29.14 -7.90
N LYS A 89 1.39 28.23 -8.08
CA LYS A 89 1.08 27.61 -9.38
C LYS A 89 -0.38 27.19 -9.48
N LEU A 90 -1.01 27.48 -10.62
CA LEU A 90 -2.32 26.93 -10.97
C LEU A 90 -2.16 25.50 -11.53
N ILE A 91 -3.06 24.59 -11.15
CA ILE A 91 -2.92 23.14 -11.37
C ILE A 91 -3.88 22.65 -12.46
N GLU A 92 -5.18 22.77 -12.23
CA GLU A 92 -6.22 22.26 -13.13
C GLU A 92 -7.55 23.00 -12.95
N THR A 93 -8.46 22.81 -13.89
CA THR A 93 -9.84 23.32 -13.82
C THR A 93 -10.84 22.17 -13.71
N SER A 94 -11.93 22.38 -12.98
CA SER A 94 -13.02 21.42 -12.80
C SER A 94 -14.37 22.11 -12.74
N GLY A 95 -15.44 21.38 -13.03
CA GLY A 95 -16.81 21.84 -12.76
C GLY A 95 -17.17 21.65 -11.30
N ALA A 96 -17.88 22.62 -10.71
CA ALA A 96 -18.43 22.51 -9.37
C ALA A 96 -19.82 23.13 -9.31
N TYR A 97 -20.76 22.46 -8.68
CA TYR A 97 -22.11 23.01 -8.50
C TYR A 97 -22.17 23.93 -7.28
N PHE A 98 -22.91 25.04 -7.39
CA PHE A 98 -23.08 25.96 -6.27
C PHE A 98 -23.76 25.24 -5.08
N LYS A 99 -23.20 25.42 -3.87
CA LYS A 99 -23.56 24.68 -2.64
C LYS A 99 -23.49 23.14 -2.75
N GLY A 100 -22.86 22.59 -3.78
CA GLY A 100 -22.75 21.15 -4.01
C GLY A 100 -24.05 20.47 -4.47
N ASP A 101 -25.05 21.24 -4.92
CA ASP A 101 -26.32 20.72 -5.44
C ASP A 101 -26.37 20.85 -6.96
N GLU A 102 -26.47 19.72 -7.66
CA GLU A 102 -26.48 19.59 -9.12
C GLU A 102 -27.62 20.37 -9.81
N ARG A 103 -28.65 20.79 -9.05
CA ARG A 103 -29.75 21.63 -9.54
C ARG A 103 -29.38 23.11 -9.65
N ASN A 104 -28.29 23.53 -9.01
CA ASN A 104 -27.81 24.91 -9.05
C ASN A 104 -26.88 25.17 -10.24
N GLU A 105 -26.50 26.43 -10.42
CA GLU A 105 -25.56 26.85 -11.45
C GLU A 105 -24.22 26.08 -11.35
N MET A 106 -23.75 25.60 -12.51
CA MET A 106 -22.44 24.98 -12.64
C MET A 106 -21.37 26.07 -12.73
N LEU A 107 -20.51 26.11 -11.72
CA LEU A 107 -19.36 27.00 -11.62
C LEU A 107 -18.10 26.32 -12.13
N GLN A 108 -17.11 27.13 -12.47
CA GLN A 108 -15.77 26.66 -12.84
C GLN A 108 -14.82 26.88 -11.67
N ARG A 109 -14.19 25.80 -11.21
CA ARG A 109 -13.23 25.81 -10.10
C ARG A 109 -11.82 25.66 -10.64
N ILE A 110 -10.97 26.62 -10.33
CA ILE A 110 -9.53 26.58 -10.62
C ILE A 110 -8.81 26.14 -9.34
N TYR A 111 -8.04 25.06 -9.42
CA TYR A 111 -7.16 24.62 -8.33
C TYR A 111 -5.78 25.23 -8.48
N GLY A 112 -5.15 25.57 -7.35
CA GLY A 112 -3.78 26.08 -7.29
C GLY A 112 -3.16 25.81 -5.93
N THR A 113 -1.84 25.96 -5.83
CA THR A 113 -1.07 25.83 -4.59
C THR A 113 -0.09 26.98 -4.44
N ALA A 114 0.31 27.28 -3.19
CA ALA A 114 1.29 28.31 -2.88
C ALA A 114 2.22 27.89 -1.72
N PHE A 115 3.46 28.37 -1.75
CA PHE A 115 4.52 28.12 -0.77
C PHE A 115 5.30 29.40 -0.48
N ALA A 116 6.06 29.42 0.61
CA ALA A 116 6.83 30.60 0.99
C ALA A 116 7.96 30.87 -0.02
N THR A 117 8.54 29.80 -0.59
CA THR A 117 9.69 29.88 -1.49
C THR A 117 9.47 29.11 -2.79
N ARG A 118 10.24 29.42 -3.84
CA ARG A 118 10.20 28.67 -5.11
C ARG A 118 10.74 27.25 -4.92
N GLU A 119 11.74 27.10 -4.07
CA GLU A 119 12.36 25.84 -3.72
C GLU A 119 11.34 24.86 -3.09
N GLU A 120 10.48 25.34 -2.18
CA GLU A 120 9.40 24.53 -1.60
C GLU A 120 8.35 24.10 -2.64
N LEU A 121 7.97 25.02 -3.54
CA LEU A 121 7.02 24.73 -4.62
C LEU A 121 7.59 23.69 -5.60
N ASP A 122 8.85 23.86 -5.99
CA ASP A 122 9.54 22.95 -6.89
C ASP A 122 9.73 21.58 -6.23
N ALA A 123 10.07 21.54 -4.94
CA ALA A 123 10.13 20.31 -4.16
C ALA A 123 8.76 19.61 -4.05
N TYR A 124 7.67 20.36 -3.90
CA TYR A 124 6.31 19.83 -3.90
C TYR A 124 5.96 19.16 -5.24
N PHE A 125 6.22 19.81 -6.37
CA PHE A 125 5.98 19.22 -7.68
C PHE A 125 6.93 18.06 -8.00
N ALA A 126 8.19 18.13 -7.57
CA ALA A 126 9.14 17.03 -7.71
C ALA A 126 8.65 15.78 -6.96
N LYS A 127 8.07 15.93 -5.76
CA LYS A 127 7.44 14.82 -5.01
C LYS A 127 6.24 14.23 -5.75
N ILE A 128 5.39 15.06 -6.35
CA ILE A 128 4.23 14.59 -7.12
C ILE A 128 4.67 13.82 -8.37
N GLU A 129 5.63 14.36 -9.12
CA GLU A 129 6.16 13.70 -10.31
C GLU A 129 6.87 12.40 -9.95
N GLU A 130 7.62 12.37 -8.86
CA GLU A 130 8.23 11.14 -8.34
C GLU A 130 7.17 10.11 -7.92
N ALA A 131 6.09 10.55 -7.26
CA ALA A 131 4.95 9.68 -6.92
C ALA A 131 4.27 9.11 -8.16
N ARG A 132 4.03 9.93 -9.19
CA ARG A 132 3.47 9.50 -10.49
C ARG A 132 4.40 8.50 -11.19
N ARG A 133 5.71 8.74 -11.14
CA ARG A 133 6.72 7.81 -11.68
C ARG A 133 6.69 6.47 -10.96
N ARG A 134 6.47 6.47 -9.65
CA ARG A 134 6.42 5.27 -8.81
C ARG A 134 5.07 4.57 -8.78
N ASP A 135 4.02 5.17 -9.33
CA ASP A 135 2.67 4.61 -9.28
C ASP A 135 2.63 3.18 -9.81
N HIS A 136 2.25 2.24 -8.94
CA HIS A 136 2.25 0.82 -9.26
C HIS A 136 1.31 0.48 -10.42
N ARG A 137 0.27 1.29 -10.68
CA ARG A 137 -0.66 1.08 -11.81
C ARG A 137 0.01 1.38 -13.13
N ARG A 138 0.84 2.42 -13.16
CA ARG A 138 1.65 2.78 -14.33
C ARG A 138 2.74 1.72 -14.54
N LEU A 139 3.51 1.42 -13.49
CA LEU A 139 4.57 0.43 -13.52
C LEU A 139 4.05 -0.98 -13.86
N GLY A 140 2.91 -1.37 -13.30
CA GLY A 140 2.29 -2.67 -13.54
C GLY A 140 1.93 -2.88 -15.00
N LYS A 141 1.51 -1.83 -15.70
CA LYS A 141 1.29 -1.85 -17.15
C LYS A 141 2.60 -1.85 -17.94
N GLU A 142 3.54 -0.96 -17.59
CA GLU A 142 4.82 -0.82 -18.30
C GLU A 142 5.69 -2.09 -18.22
N LEU A 143 5.62 -2.80 -17.09
CA LEU A 143 6.39 -4.01 -16.82
C LEU A 143 5.61 -5.31 -17.06
N ASP A 144 4.38 -5.21 -17.57
CA ASP A 144 3.50 -6.36 -17.86
C ASP A 144 3.27 -7.28 -16.63
N LEU A 145 2.99 -6.68 -15.47
CA LEU A 145 2.83 -7.41 -14.20
C LEU A 145 1.37 -7.79 -13.94
N PHE A 146 0.44 -6.86 -14.15
CA PHE A 146 -0.98 -7.11 -13.90
C PHE A 146 -1.87 -6.17 -14.71
N SER A 147 -3.14 -6.54 -14.82
CA SER A 147 -4.20 -5.71 -15.39
C SER A 147 -5.49 -5.83 -14.58
N PHE A 148 -6.45 -4.95 -14.88
CA PHE A 148 -7.81 -4.99 -14.35
C PHE A 148 -8.79 -5.09 -15.51
N SER A 149 -9.82 -5.91 -15.35
CA SER A 149 -10.89 -6.07 -16.33
C SER A 149 -12.22 -5.53 -15.77
N PRO A 150 -13.04 -4.83 -16.56
CA PRO A 150 -14.41 -4.48 -16.18
C PRO A 150 -15.28 -5.70 -15.81
N LEU A 151 -14.89 -6.90 -16.28
CA LEU A 151 -15.58 -8.17 -15.94
C LEU A 151 -15.36 -8.60 -14.49
N ALA A 152 -14.27 -8.16 -13.85
CA ALA A 152 -14.00 -8.40 -12.44
C ALA A 152 -13.47 -7.11 -11.78
N PRO A 153 -14.35 -6.12 -11.52
CA PRO A 153 -13.94 -4.81 -11.02
C PRO A 153 -13.13 -4.92 -9.73
N ALA A 154 -12.05 -4.15 -9.65
CA ALA A 154 -11.13 -4.13 -8.51
C ALA A 154 -10.56 -5.51 -8.11
N SER A 155 -10.50 -6.45 -9.05
CA SER A 155 -9.86 -7.75 -8.87
C SER A 155 -8.73 -7.87 -9.89
N PRO A 156 -7.46 -7.97 -9.46
CA PRO A 156 -6.32 -7.93 -10.36
C PRO A 156 -6.14 -9.26 -11.11
N PHE A 157 -5.77 -9.16 -12.38
CA PHE A 157 -5.28 -10.27 -13.20
C PHE A 157 -3.76 -10.18 -13.23
N PHE A 158 -3.08 -11.07 -12.51
CA PHE A 158 -1.62 -11.14 -12.57
C PHE A 158 -1.17 -11.85 -13.85
N HIS A 159 -0.34 -11.17 -14.63
CA HIS A 159 0.27 -11.71 -15.85
C HIS A 159 1.45 -12.61 -15.47
N PRO A 160 2.08 -13.37 -16.40
CA PRO A 160 3.17 -14.29 -16.05
C PRO A 160 4.29 -13.67 -15.22
N LYS A 161 4.71 -12.43 -15.55
CA LYS A 161 5.74 -11.71 -14.77
C LYS A 161 5.24 -11.33 -13.38
N GLY A 162 4.03 -10.78 -13.26
CA GLY A 162 3.45 -10.48 -11.95
C GLY A 162 3.24 -11.73 -11.10
N ALA A 163 2.79 -12.84 -11.69
CA ALA A 163 2.62 -14.11 -11.01
C ALA A 163 3.95 -14.67 -10.49
N ALA A 164 5.05 -14.50 -11.22
CA ALA A 164 6.38 -14.87 -10.73
C ALA A 164 6.74 -14.11 -9.45
N VAL A 165 6.59 -12.78 -9.45
CA VAL A 165 6.83 -11.93 -8.25
C VAL A 165 5.91 -12.35 -7.10
N TYR A 166 4.62 -12.57 -7.39
CA TYR A 166 3.62 -12.99 -6.41
C TYR A 166 4.00 -14.31 -5.74
N ASN A 167 4.43 -15.29 -6.54
CA ASN A 167 4.84 -16.61 -6.04
C ASN A 167 6.14 -16.54 -5.22
N GLU A 168 7.07 -15.65 -5.55
CA GLU A 168 8.26 -15.41 -4.73
C GLU A 168 7.90 -14.83 -3.35
N LEU A 169 6.92 -13.93 -3.26
CA LEU A 169 6.40 -13.43 -1.99
C LEU A 169 5.77 -14.56 -1.15
N LEU A 170 4.98 -15.44 -1.78
CA LEU A 170 4.42 -16.60 -1.09
C LEU A 170 5.52 -17.57 -0.62
N ALA A 171 6.49 -17.88 -1.48
CA ALA A 171 7.60 -18.77 -1.16
C ALA A 171 8.46 -18.22 -0.02
N PHE A 172 8.70 -16.91 -0.02
CA PHE A 172 9.37 -16.20 1.06
C PHE A 172 8.66 -16.41 2.40
N MET A 173 7.35 -16.13 2.45
CA MET A 173 6.57 -16.27 3.67
C MET A 173 6.45 -17.74 4.12
N ARG A 174 6.27 -18.69 3.20
CA ARG A 174 6.27 -20.12 3.50
C ARG A 174 7.59 -20.59 4.11
N GLY A 175 8.72 -20.06 3.64
CA GLY A 175 10.02 -20.32 4.27
C GLY A 175 10.08 -19.86 5.72
N LEU A 176 9.48 -18.70 6.03
CA LEU A 176 9.36 -18.20 7.40
C LEU A 176 8.36 -19.02 8.22
N TYR A 177 7.29 -19.54 7.63
CA TYR A 177 6.35 -20.41 8.33
C TYR A 177 7.05 -21.66 8.87
N VAL A 178 7.94 -22.27 8.09
CA VAL A 178 8.78 -23.39 8.57
C VAL A 178 9.69 -22.94 9.72
N LYS A 179 10.36 -21.79 9.59
CA LYS A 179 11.28 -21.26 10.61
C LYS A 179 10.58 -20.94 11.93
N TYR A 180 9.38 -20.35 11.87
CA TYR A 180 8.61 -19.90 13.04
C TYR A 180 7.55 -20.94 13.49
N GLY A 181 7.56 -22.15 12.92
CA GLY A 181 6.70 -23.25 13.35
C GLY A 181 5.21 -23.06 13.07
N TYR A 182 4.86 -22.46 11.94
CA TYR A 182 3.49 -22.39 11.43
C TYR A 182 3.15 -23.60 10.57
N GLN A 183 1.90 -24.03 10.64
CA GLN A 183 1.33 -25.06 9.78
C GLN A 183 0.41 -24.41 8.77
N GLU A 184 0.74 -24.52 7.48
CA GLU A 184 -0.11 -24.01 6.40
C GLU A 184 -1.31 -24.94 6.20
N VAL A 185 -2.51 -24.36 6.15
CA VAL A 185 -3.77 -25.06 5.89
C VAL A 185 -4.45 -24.48 4.65
N ILE A 186 -5.43 -25.22 4.12
CA ILE A 186 -6.26 -24.79 3.00
C ILE A 186 -7.72 -24.91 3.45
N THR A 187 -8.45 -23.79 3.51
CA THR A 187 -9.88 -23.80 3.86
C THR A 187 -10.76 -23.45 2.66
N PRO A 188 -12.06 -23.81 2.69
CA PRO A 188 -13.03 -23.35 1.70
C PRO A 188 -13.09 -21.82 1.58
N GLN A 189 -13.68 -21.34 0.48
CA GLN A 189 -13.93 -19.91 0.24
C GLN A 189 -15.38 -19.50 0.46
N LEU A 190 -16.32 -20.43 0.30
CA LEU A 190 -17.75 -20.21 0.47
C LEU A 190 -18.22 -20.99 1.70
N PHE A 191 -18.94 -20.32 2.60
CA PHE A 191 -19.46 -20.92 3.82
C PHE A 191 -20.92 -20.55 4.04
N ASP A 192 -21.65 -21.44 4.70
CA ASP A 192 -22.99 -21.17 5.21
C ASP A 192 -22.95 -19.94 6.14
N ALA A 193 -23.96 -19.07 6.03
CA ALA A 193 -24.05 -17.84 6.80
C ALA A 193 -24.02 -18.07 8.33
N GLU A 194 -24.38 -19.26 8.81
CA GLU A 194 -24.28 -19.63 10.22
C GLU A 194 -22.85 -19.50 10.77
N LEU A 195 -21.81 -19.73 9.97
CA LEU A 195 -20.42 -19.51 10.40
C LEU A 195 -20.17 -18.03 10.75
N TRP A 196 -20.71 -17.12 9.95
CA TRP A 196 -20.56 -15.67 10.13
C TRP A 196 -21.40 -15.15 11.30
N LYS A 197 -22.57 -15.75 11.55
CA LYS A 197 -23.40 -15.44 12.72
C LYS A 197 -22.73 -15.93 14.01
N THR A 198 -22.21 -17.16 14.01
CA THR A 198 -21.45 -17.73 15.12
C THR A 198 -20.26 -16.85 15.47
N SER A 199 -19.45 -16.48 14.48
CA SER A 199 -18.28 -15.62 14.68
C SER A 199 -18.59 -14.14 14.97
N GLY A 200 -19.83 -13.69 14.77
CA GLY A 200 -20.23 -12.28 14.94
C GLY A 200 -20.03 -11.40 13.69
N HIS A 201 -19.28 -11.86 12.69
CA HIS A 201 -19.03 -11.12 11.45
C HIS A 201 -20.30 -10.75 10.67
N TYR A 202 -21.34 -11.56 10.77
CA TYR A 202 -22.63 -11.26 10.14
C TYR A 202 -23.28 -9.98 10.69
N PHE A 203 -23.02 -9.62 11.94
CA PHE A 203 -23.64 -8.45 12.56
C PHE A 203 -22.79 -7.18 12.42
N HIS A 204 -21.47 -7.34 12.35
CA HIS A 204 -20.54 -6.21 12.33
C HIS A 204 -19.87 -5.96 10.97
N TYR A 205 -19.89 -6.93 10.06
CA TYR A 205 -19.11 -6.89 8.80
C TYR A 205 -19.92 -7.25 7.55
N LYS A 206 -21.21 -7.57 7.68
CA LYS A 206 -22.07 -8.01 6.57
C LYS A 206 -22.09 -7.05 5.39
N GLU A 207 -22.09 -5.74 5.63
CA GLU A 207 -22.07 -4.73 4.56
C GLU A 207 -20.83 -4.81 3.66
N ASN A 208 -19.74 -5.40 4.16
CA ASN A 208 -18.47 -5.57 3.46
C ASN A 208 -18.26 -7.02 2.95
N MET A 209 -19.31 -7.84 2.91
CA MET A 209 -19.26 -9.24 2.49
C MET A 209 -20.09 -9.48 1.23
N PHE A 210 -19.71 -10.50 0.47
CA PHE A 210 -20.52 -11.00 -0.65
C PHE A 210 -21.34 -12.20 -0.19
N PHE A 211 -22.64 -12.18 -0.45
CA PHE A 211 -23.56 -13.28 -0.18
C PHE A 211 -24.21 -13.76 -1.47
N ALA A 212 -24.54 -15.05 -1.49
CA ALA A 212 -25.33 -15.70 -2.52
C ALA A 212 -26.31 -16.66 -1.85
N GLU A 213 -27.51 -16.81 -2.42
CA GLU A 213 -28.49 -17.78 -1.96
C GLU A 213 -28.40 -19.04 -2.83
N VAL A 214 -28.29 -20.21 -2.19
CA VAL A 214 -28.22 -21.52 -2.84
C VAL A 214 -29.09 -22.49 -2.05
N ASP A 215 -30.06 -23.13 -2.70
CA ASP A 215 -30.97 -24.11 -2.09
C ASP A 215 -31.62 -23.61 -0.78
N GLU A 216 -32.18 -22.40 -0.82
CA GLU A 216 -32.84 -21.71 0.33
C GLU A 216 -31.90 -21.42 1.51
N ARG A 217 -30.58 -21.53 1.31
CA ARG A 217 -29.57 -21.17 2.30
C ARG A 217 -28.74 -19.99 1.83
N GLU A 218 -28.44 -19.09 2.76
CA GLU A 218 -27.55 -17.96 2.52
C GLU A 218 -26.10 -18.41 2.73
N TYR A 219 -25.26 -18.23 1.71
CA TYR A 219 -23.82 -18.47 1.78
C TYR A 219 -23.05 -17.18 1.60
N GLY A 220 -21.95 -17.03 2.34
CA GLY A 220 -21.05 -15.89 2.23
C GLY A 220 -19.66 -16.31 1.74
N LEU A 221 -19.07 -15.53 0.83
CA LEU A 221 -17.64 -15.63 0.56
C LEU A 221 -16.85 -15.14 1.76
N LYS A 222 -15.78 -15.85 2.14
CA LYS A 222 -14.99 -15.49 3.32
C LYS A 222 -14.32 -14.11 3.15
N PRO A 223 -14.55 -13.16 4.08
CA PRO A 223 -13.85 -11.87 4.11
C PRO A 223 -12.54 -11.92 4.92
N MET A 224 -12.35 -13.01 5.67
CA MET A 224 -11.21 -13.31 6.54
C MET A 224 -11.18 -14.79 6.91
N ASN A 225 -10.02 -15.30 7.35
CA ASN A 225 -9.83 -16.73 7.62
C ASN A 225 -10.13 -17.12 9.08
N CYS A 226 -10.22 -16.18 10.01
CA CYS A 226 -10.35 -16.50 11.44
C CYS A 226 -11.48 -17.50 11.78
N PRO A 227 -12.70 -17.45 11.19
CA PRO A 227 -13.76 -18.36 11.58
C PRO A 227 -13.50 -19.78 11.07
N SER A 228 -12.90 -19.94 9.88
CA SER A 228 -12.55 -21.27 9.36
C SER A 228 -11.41 -21.91 10.17
N HIS A 229 -10.50 -21.10 10.72
CA HIS A 229 -9.42 -21.61 11.58
C HIS A 229 -9.95 -22.02 12.97
N CYS A 230 -10.96 -21.33 13.50
CA CYS A 230 -11.67 -21.77 14.70
C CYS A 230 -12.36 -23.12 14.49
N VAL A 231 -13.00 -23.33 13.32
CA VAL A 231 -13.58 -24.63 12.96
C VAL A 231 -12.50 -25.71 12.92
N LEU A 232 -11.34 -25.45 12.31
CA LEU A 232 -10.22 -26.40 12.28
C LEU A 232 -9.71 -26.76 13.67
N PHE A 233 -9.55 -25.77 14.55
CA PHE A 233 -9.17 -26.02 15.95
C PHE A 233 -10.18 -26.95 16.62
N GLY A 234 -11.48 -26.68 16.45
CA GLY A 234 -12.55 -27.46 17.08
C GLY A 234 -12.75 -28.89 16.57
N VAL A 235 -12.03 -29.34 15.54
CA VAL A 235 -12.16 -30.73 15.02
C VAL A 235 -11.58 -31.76 15.98
N HIS A 236 -10.55 -31.39 16.74
CA HIS A 236 -9.82 -32.30 17.62
C HIS A 236 -9.74 -31.73 19.04
N ALA A 237 -9.64 -32.62 20.03
CA ALA A 237 -9.30 -32.23 21.39
C ALA A 237 -7.81 -31.91 21.45
N HIS A 238 -7.45 -30.80 22.11
CA HIS A 238 -6.06 -30.35 22.26
C HIS A 238 -5.60 -30.44 23.72
N SER A 239 -4.34 -30.80 23.94
CA SER A 239 -3.67 -30.68 25.23
C SER A 239 -2.92 -29.36 25.34
N TYR A 240 -2.76 -28.82 26.55
CA TYR A 240 -1.89 -27.67 26.82
C TYR A 240 -0.46 -27.84 26.27
N ARG A 241 0.00 -29.10 26.10
CA ARG A 241 1.33 -29.44 25.56
C ARG A 241 1.47 -29.19 24.06
N GLU A 242 0.36 -29.13 23.35
CA GLU A 242 0.33 -28.86 21.90
C GLU A 242 0.27 -27.37 21.61
N LEU A 243 -0.02 -26.54 22.62
CA LEU A 243 -0.05 -25.09 22.49
C LEU A 243 1.36 -24.50 22.70
N PRO A 244 1.77 -23.51 21.89
CA PRO A 244 0.96 -22.75 20.94
C PRO A 244 0.79 -23.47 19.59
N LEU A 245 -0.45 -23.53 19.10
CA LEU A 245 -0.78 -24.03 17.77
C LEU A 245 -0.89 -22.87 16.78
N ARG A 246 0.00 -22.84 15.77
CA ARG A 246 0.09 -21.76 14.79
C ARG A 246 -0.41 -22.21 13.43
N ILE A 247 -1.53 -21.67 12.97
CA ILE A 247 -2.15 -22.02 11.69
C ILE A 247 -2.03 -20.85 10.72
N ALA A 248 -1.54 -21.07 9.50
CA ALA A 248 -1.41 -20.06 8.45
C ALA A 248 -2.20 -20.44 7.19
N ASP A 249 -2.71 -19.47 6.44
CA ASP A 249 -3.60 -19.71 5.29
C ASP A 249 -3.47 -18.61 4.23
N PHE A 250 -3.06 -18.99 3.02
CA PHE A 250 -3.03 -18.13 1.82
C PHE A 250 -4.33 -18.23 1.00
N GLY A 251 -5.43 -18.58 1.65
CA GLY A 251 -6.74 -18.69 1.04
C GLY A 251 -7.21 -17.34 0.49
N ARG A 252 -7.79 -17.36 -0.71
CA ARG A 252 -8.35 -16.16 -1.32
C ARG A 252 -9.53 -15.64 -0.50
N LEU A 253 -9.51 -14.34 -0.23
CA LEU A 253 -10.51 -13.58 0.52
C LEU A 253 -11.25 -12.62 -0.39
N HIS A 254 -12.49 -12.29 -0.02
CA HIS A 254 -13.32 -11.35 -0.76
C HIS A 254 -13.96 -10.33 0.17
N ARG A 255 -13.79 -9.04 -0.14
CA ARG A 255 -14.43 -7.93 0.58
C ARG A 255 -15.19 -7.03 -0.38
N TYR A 256 -16.41 -6.69 -0.01
CA TYR A 256 -17.24 -5.75 -0.77
C TYR A 256 -16.76 -4.32 -0.55
N GLU A 257 -15.70 -3.95 -1.24
CA GLU A 257 -15.20 -2.57 -1.28
C GLU A 257 -16.06 -1.74 -2.24
N ARG A 258 -16.54 -0.58 -1.77
CA ARG A 258 -17.32 0.35 -2.61
C ARG A 258 -16.48 0.80 -3.80
N SER A 259 -17.09 0.95 -4.98
CA SER A 259 -16.35 1.26 -6.21
C SER A 259 -15.59 2.61 -6.17
N GLY A 260 -16.00 3.54 -5.31
CA GLY A 260 -15.31 4.82 -5.13
C GLY A 260 -14.04 4.78 -4.26
N VAL A 261 -13.76 3.65 -3.58
CA VAL A 261 -12.61 3.54 -2.66
C VAL A 261 -11.53 2.57 -3.14
N VAL A 262 -11.78 1.80 -4.19
CA VAL A 262 -10.80 0.86 -4.76
C VAL A 262 -9.67 1.60 -5.45
N GLN A 263 -8.44 1.13 -5.29
CA GLN A 263 -7.25 1.81 -5.80
C GLN A 263 -6.17 0.79 -6.18
N GLY A 264 -6.05 0.52 -7.50
CA GLY A 264 -5.04 -0.39 -8.02
C GLY A 264 -4.94 -1.69 -7.22
N LEU A 265 -3.73 -2.06 -6.80
CA LEU A 265 -3.47 -3.21 -5.92
C LEU A 265 -3.57 -2.88 -4.42
N THR A 266 -3.55 -1.60 -4.03
CA THR A 266 -3.53 -1.20 -2.62
C THR A 266 -4.89 -1.36 -1.94
N ARG A 267 -5.98 -1.38 -2.73
CA ARG A 267 -7.34 -1.67 -2.26
C ARG A 267 -8.16 -2.39 -3.32
N VAL A 268 -8.35 -3.69 -3.12
CA VAL A 268 -8.97 -4.64 -4.06
C VAL A 268 -10.12 -5.42 -3.41
N ARG A 269 -10.98 -6.03 -4.23
CA ARG A 269 -12.10 -6.87 -3.76
C ARG A 269 -11.73 -8.33 -3.56
N SER A 270 -10.77 -8.85 -4.32
CA SER A 270 -10.24 -10.20 -4.20
C SER A 270 -8.76 -10.13 -3.87
N PHE A 271 -8.34 -10.76 -2.78
CA PHE A 271 -6.97 -10.69 -2.30
C PHE A 271 -6.57 -11.96 -1.56
N CYS A 272 -5.28 -12.18 -1.42
CA CYS A 272 -4.72 -13.18 -0.51
C CYS A 272 -4.00 -12.43 0.61
N GLN A 273 -4.06 -12.94 1.83
CA GLN A 273 -3.31 -12.40 2.96
C GLN A 273 -2.35 -13.47 3.46
N ASP A 274 -1.21 -13.08 4.00
CA ASP A 274 -0.29 -13.98 4.71
C ASP A 274 -0.80 -14.31 6.12
N ASP A 275 -2.10 -14.59 6.18
CA ASP A 275 -2.93 -14.61 7.37
C ASP A 275 -2.60 -15.82 8.24
N ALA A 276 -2.57 -15.61 9.54
CA ALA A 276 -2.38 -16.69 10.49
C ALA A 276 -3.06 -16.42 11.82
N HIS A 277 -3.43 -17.51 12.48
CA HIS A 277 -4.07 -17.52 13.79
C HIS A 277 -3.28 -18.45 14.71
N ILE A 278 -2.86 -17.91 15.85
CA ILE A 278 -2.13 -18.64 16.89
C ILE A 278 -3.09 -18.89 18.04
N PHE A 279 -3.36 -20.15 18.32
CA PHE A 279 -4.09 -20.57 19.52
C PHE A 279 -3.07 -20.87 20.59
N CYS A 280 -3.11 -20.14 21.71
CA CYS A 280 -2.13 -20.26 22.77
C CYS A 280 -2.76 -20.16 24.16
N MET A 281 -2.03 -20.58 25.19
CA MET A 281 -2.41 -20.32 26.56
C MET A 281 -2.25 -18.84 26.90
N PRO A 282 -3.04 -18.27 27.83
CA PRO A 282 -2.85 -16.88 28.28
C PRO A 282 -1.41 -16.56 28.70
N SER A 283 -0.73 -17.51 29.36
CA SER A 283 0.67 -17.37 29.78
C SER A 283 1.68 -17.29 28.63
N GLN A 284 1.29 -17.70 27.41
CA GLN A 284 2.15 -17.73 26.22
C GLN A 284 2.05 -16.46 25.37
N ILE A 285 1.07 -15.58 25.60
CA ILE A 285 0.81 -14.37 24.78
C ILE A 285 2.09 -13.55 24.59
N GLY A 286 2.81 -13.25 25.68
CA GLY A 286 4.02 -12.45 25.59
C GLY A 286 5.12 -13.09 24.75
N ALA A 287 5.32 -14.41 24.83
CA ALA A 287 6.34 -15.10 24.03
C ALA A 287 5.96 -15.15 22.54
N GLU A 288 4.67 -15.34 22.24
CA GLU A 288 4.17 -15.34 20.86
C GLU A 288 4.24 -13.95 20.22
N VAL A 289 3.92 -12.89 20.98
CA VAL A 289 4.09 -11.51 20.50
C VAL A 289 5.56 -11.21 20.21
N ASP A 290 6.49 -11.60 21.09
CA ASP A 290 7.94 -11.42 20.83
C ASP A 290 8.39 -12.14 19.55
N SER A 291 7.95 -13.40 19.37
CA SER A 291 8.25 -14.18 18.16
C SER A 291 7.69 -13.53 16.89
N LEU A 292 6.49 -12.94 16.97
CA LEU A 292 5.91 -12.18 15.87
C LEU A 292 6.70 -10.90 15.56
N PHE A 293 7.22 -10.19 16.56
CA PHE A 293 8.10 -9.05 16.34
C PHE A 293 9.38 -9.44 15.59
N ASP A 294 9.99 -10.56 15.96
CA ASP A 294 11.19 -11.07 15.28
C ASP A 294 10.89 -11.39 13.81
N MET A 295 9.76 -12.04 13.54
CA MET A 295 9.31 -12.33 12.18
C MET A 295 9.01 -11.05 11.39
N MET A 296 8.34 -10.06 11.99
CA MET A 296 8.03 -8.77 11.35
C MET A 296 9.30 -8.01 10.97
N PHE A 297 10.26 -7.91 11.89
CA PHE A 297 11.52 -7.21 11.63
C PHE A 297 12.41 -7.93 10.62
N GLU A 298 12.43 -9.27 10.62
CA GLU A 298 13.11 -10.03 9.57
C GLU A 298 12.51 -9.78 8.19
N VAL A 299 11.17 -9.79 8.09
CA VAL A 299 10.48 -9.48 6.84
C VAL A 299 10.78 -8.07 6.39
N TYR A 300 10.52 -7.06 7.23
CA TYR A 300 10.70 -5.67 6.86
C TYR A 300 12.16 -5.32 6.57
N GLY A 301 13.12 -5.85 7.33
CA GLY A 301 14.54 -5.72 7.04
C GLY A 301 14.93 -6.29 5.67
N THR A 302 14.35 -7.44 5.28
CA THR A 302 14.58 -8.05 3.96
C THR A 302 14.17 -7.14 2.80
N PHE A 303 13.13 -6.31 2.99
CA PHE A 303 12.67 -5.34 1.98
C PHE A 303 13.24 -3.92 2.17
N GLY A 304 14.10 -3.70 3.17
CA GLY A 304 14.68 -2.39 3.46
C GLY A 304 13.77 -1.43 4.24
N PHE A 305 12.66 -1.92 4.82
CA PHE A 305 11.77 -1.15 5.69
C PHE A 305 12.30 -1.13 7.13
N ASN A 306 13.43 -0.46 7.36
CA ASN A 306 14.22 -0.62 8.60
C ASN A 306 13.60 0.01 9.86
N ASN A 307 12.64 0.94 9.72
CA ASN A 307 12.07 1.68 10.86
C ASN A 307 10.54 1.78 10.75
N PRO A 308 9.79 0.67 10.91
CA PRO A 308 8.34 0.73 10.91
C PRO A 308 7.83 1.52 12.14
N GLY A 309 6.87 2.41 11.93
CA GLY A 309 6.09 3.00 13.01
C GLY A 309 5.21 1.94 13.67
N ILE A 310 5.22 1.87 15.00
CA ILE A 310 4.45 0.90 15.77
C ILE A 310 3.33 1.64 16.50
N TYR A 311 2.10 1.13 16.36
CA TYR A 311 0.91 1.74 16.97
C TYR A 311 0.15 0.73 17.81
N LEU A 312 -0.26 1.13 19.02
CA LEU A 312 -1.20 0.38 19.84
C LEU A 312 -2.61 0.92 19.59
N SER A 313 -3.40 0.18 18.83
CA SER A 313 -4.76 0.54 18.43
C SER A 313 -5.77 0.00 19.45
N THR A 314 -6.46 0.92 20.15
CA THR A 314 -7.35 0.61 21.28
C THR A 314 -8.83 0.59 20.90
N ARG A 315 -9.70 0.24 21.86
CA ARG A 315 -11.13 -0.06 21.68
C ARG A 315 -11.92 0.96 20.84
N PRO A 316 -12.62 0.52 19.77
CA PRO A 316 -13.56 1.35 19.01
C PRO A 316 -14.96 1.40 19.66
N GLU A 317 -15.77 2.40 19.26
CA GLU A 317 -17.16 2.57 19.73
C GLU A 317 -18.07 1.35 19.44
N GLY A 318 -17.87 0.65 18.32
CA GLY A 318 -18.66 -0.51 17.89
C GLY A 318 -18.07 -1.88 18.25
N SER A 319 -17.40 -2.00 19.39
CA SER A 319 -16.70 -3.22 19.83
C SER A 319 -17.62 -4.28 20.45
N MET A 320 -17.22 -5.55 20.34
CA MET A 320 -17.78 -6.72 21.02
C MET A 320 -16.98 -7.03 22.28
N GLY A 321 -17.56 -7.80 23.20
CA GLY A 321 -16.92 -8.17 24.47
C GLY A 321 -17.11 -7.11 25.56
N ASP A 322 -16.83 -7.49 26.80
CA ASP A 322 -17.00 -6.60 27.96
C ASP A 322 -15.79 -5.66 28.18
N ASP A 323 -16.02 -4.63 28.99
CA ASP A 323 -15.02 -3.60 29.29
C ASP A 323 -13.77 -4.15 30.00
N ALA A 324 -13.93 -5.19 30.81
CA ALA A 324 -12.85 -5.76 31.60
C ALA A 324 -11.87 -6.54 30.71
N LEU A 325 -12.41 -7.28 29.73
CA LEU A 325 -11.67 -8.03 28.74
C LEU A 325 -10.84 -7.11 27.84
N TRP A 326 -11.45 -6.00 27.39
CA TRP A 326 -10.75 -4.98 26.61
C TRP A 326 -9.61 -4.33 27.39
N ALA A 327 -9.86 -3.90 28.62
CA ALA A 327 -8.83 -3.32 29.47
C ALA A 327 -7.67 -4.30 29.72
N SER A 328 -7.99 -5.59 29.92
CA SER A 328 -6.98 -6.64 30.08
C SER A 328 -6.17 -6.86 28.81
N ALA A 329 -6.82 -6.94 27.65
CA ALA A 329 -6.15 -7.17 26.37
C ALA A 329 -5.24 -5.99 25.98
N GLU A 330 -5.70 -4.75 26.19
CA GLU A 330 -4.90 -3.54 25.94
C GLU A 330 -3.67 -3.48 26.84
N ALA A 331 -3.85 -3.75 28.14
CA ALA A 331 -2.74 -3.78 29.11
C ALA A 331 -1.70 -4.84 28.75
N GLN A 332 -2.13 -6.04 28.33
CA GLN A 332 -1.23 -7.12 27.93
C GLN A 332 -0.39 -6.76 26.69
N LEU A 333 -1.01 -6.18 25.65
CA LEU A 333 -0.27 -5.73 24.47
C LEU A 333 0.69 -4.57 24.80
N GLU A 334 0.25 -3.62 25.64
CA GLU A 334 1.10 -2.52 26.08
C GLU A 334 2.31 -3.01 26.89
N GLU A 335 2.13 -4.00 27.77
CA GLU A 335 3.21 -4.64 28.51
C GLU A 335 4.21 -5.32 27.58
N CYS A 336 3.73 -6.05 26.56
CA CYS A 336 4.59 -6.66 25.55
C CYS A 336 5.48 -5.61 24.85
N LEU A 337 4.87 -4.50 24.43
CA LEU A 337 5.58 -3.37 23.80
C LEU A 337 6.64 -2.76 24.72
N LYS A 338 6.26 -2.47 25.98
CA LYS A 338 7.16 -1.90 27.00
C LYS A 338 8.34 -2.84 27.30
N ARG A 339 8.07 -4.12 27.49
CA ARG A 339 9.08 -5.15 27.78
C ARG A 339 10.07 -5.31 26.62
N ARG A 340 9.60 -5.27 25.37
CA ARG A 340 10.45 -5.34 24.18
C ARG A 340 11.32 -4.09 24.00
N GLY A 341 10.93 -2.96 24.61
CA GLY A 341 11.65 -1.69 24.51
C GLY A 341 11.49 -1.00 23.16
N VAL A 342 10.38 -1.26 22.45
CA VAL A 342 10.10 -0.63 21.16
C VAL A 342 9.31 0.67 21.36
N PRO A 343 9.64 1.76 20.64
CA PRO A 343 8.82 2.97 20.68
C PRO A 343 7.49 2.72 19.98
N PHE A 344 6.39 3.16 20.59
CA PHE A 344 5.05 3.03 20.02
C PHE A 344 4.18 4.25 20.31
N THR A 345 3.17 4.45 19.48
CA THR A 345 2.14 5.50 19.66
C THR A 345 0.78 4.86 19.92
N VAL A 346 0.02 5.36 20.90
CA VAL A 346 -1.36 4.91 21.11
C VAL A 346 -2.26 5.54 20.05
N ASN A 347 -3.11 4.73 19.41
CA ASN A 347 -4.07 5.15 18.40
C ASN A 347 -5.51 4.87 18.88
N PRO A 348 -6.15 5.83 19.58
CA PRO A 348 -7.46 5.61 20.19
C PRO A 348 -8.55 5.25 19.19
N GLY A 349 -9.33 4.20 19.46
CA GLY A 349 -10.49 3.83 18.65
C GLY A 349 -10.18 3.10 17.34
N ALA A 350 -8.92 2.73 17.10
CA ALA A 350 -8.47 2.08 15.86
C ALA A 350 -8.39 0.54 15.94
N GLY A 351 -8.72 -0.07 17.09
CA GLY A 351 -8.79 -1.52 17.26
C GLY A 351 -9.86 -2.16 16.38
N ALA A 352 -9.81 -3.48 16.16
CA ALA A 352 -10.93 -4.15 15.48
C ALA A 352 -12.08 -4.38 16.46
N PHE A 353 -13.25 -4.72 15.92
CA PHE A 353 -14.44 -4.92 16.75
C PHE A 353 -14.33 -6.09 17.75
N TYR A 354 -13.36 -7.00 17.62
CA TYR A 354 -13.14 -8.14 18.54
C TYR A 354 -11.86 -8.06 19.39
N GLY A 355 -11.06 -7.00 19.29
CA GLY A 355 -9.90 -6.84 20.17
C GLY A 355 -8.88 -5.77 19.75
N PRO A 356 -7.97 -5.38 20.67
CA PRO A 356 -6.91 -4.42 20.40
C PRO A 356 -5.83 -5.03 19.50
N LYS A 357 -5.03 -4.17 18.86
CA LYS A 357 -3.98 -4.62 17.94
C LYS A 357 -2.75 -3.72 17.94
N ILE A 358 -1.61 -4.32 17.63
CA ILE A 358 -0.36 -3.66 17.31
C ILE A 358 -0.30 -3.55 15.80
N ASP A 359 -0.23 -2.34 15.27
CA ASP A 359 -0.13 -2.06 13.84
C ASP A 359 1.30 -1.62 13.47
N PHE A 360 1.80 -2.14 12.35
CA PHE A 360 3.09 -1.78 11.79
C PHE A 360 2.88 -0.93 10.53
N VAL A 361 3.36 0.30 10.57
CA VAL A 361 3.28 1.28 9.49
C VAL A 361 4.65 1.47 8.89
N VAL A 362 4.82 1.13 7.61
CA VAL A 362 6.07 1.37 6.89
C VAL A 362 5.99 2.67 6.10
N HIS A 363 7.13 3.35 5.97
CA HIS A 363 7.30 4.47 5.06
C HIS A 363 7.91 3.98 3.75
N ASP A 364 7.27 4.30 2.63
CA ASP A 364 7.85 4.02 1.32
C ASP A 364 8.98 5.00 0.96
N ALA A 365 9.61 4.82 -0.20
CA ALA A 365 10.76 5.62 -0.64
C ALA A 365 10.47 7.12 -0.83
N ILE A 366 9.20 7.54 -0.80
CA ILE A 366 8.81 8.96 -0.86
C ILE A 366 8.10 9.44 0.42
N GLY A 367 8.12 8.63 1.48
CA GLY A 367 7.63 8.98 2.81
C GLY A 367 6.13 8.79 3.02
N ARG A 368 5.41 8.07 2.15
CA ARG A 368 4.00 7.73 2.42
C ARG A 368 3.91 6.57 3.39
N GLU A 369 2.90 6.63 4.24
CA GLU A 369 2.65 5.64 5.27
C GLU A 369 1.72 4.53 4.80
N TRP A 370 2.14 3.29 5.04
CA TRP A 370 1.40 2.08 4.71
C TRP A 370 1.33 1.17 5.94
N GLN A 371 0.16 1.07 6.56
CA GLN A 371 -0.10 0.03 7.56
C GLN A 371 -0.12 -1.33 6.86
N LEU A 372 0.86 -2.20 7.14
CA LEU A 372 0.98 -3.52 6.52
C LEU A 372 0.74 -4.62 7.55
N GLY A 373 1.64 -4.72 8.52
CA GLY A 373 1.58 -5.76 9.54
C GLY A 373 0.60 -5.43 10.66
N THR A 374 0.06 -6.49 11.26
CA THR A 374 -0.79 -6.39 12.44
C THR A 374 -0.60 -7.61 13.34
N ILE A 375 -0.67 -7.39 14.65
CA ILE A 375 -0.78 -8.43 15.68
C ILE A 375 -2.00 -8.07 16.51
N GLN A 376 -3.00 -8.93 16.54
CA GLN A 376 -4.27 -8.65 17.18
C GLN A 376 -4.63 -9.74 18.19
N LEU A 377 -5.00 -9.33 19.39
CA LEU A 377 -5.37 -10.21 20.48
C LEU A 377 -6.88 -10.39 20.54
N ASP A 378 -7.37 -11.63 20.42
CA ASP A 378 -8.78 -11.97 20.40
C ASP A 378 -9.12 -13.05 21.43
N TRP A 379 -9.99 -12.66 22.37
CA TRP A 379 -10.58 -13.52 23.39
C TRP A 379 -12.00 -13.97 23.04
N ASN A 380 -12.63 -13.30 22.08
CA ASN A 380 -14.04 -13.37 21.77
C ASN A 380 -14.34 -14.50 20.79
N LEU A 381 -13.53 -14.71 19.73
CA LEU A 381 -13.74 -15.85 18.83
C LEU A 381 -13.59 -17.22 19.52
N PRO A 382 -12.56 -17.47 20.35
CA PRO A 382 -12.48 -18.71 21.12
C PRO A 382 -13.72 -18.97 21.99
N GLU A 383 -14.31 -17.92 22.58
CA GLU A 383 -15.54 -18.05 23.35
C GLU A 383 -16.76 -18.39 22.48
N ARG A 384 -16.97 -17.66 21.37
CA ARG A 384 -18.12 -17.86 20.50
C ARG A 384 -18.14 -19.23 19.81
N PHE A 385 -16.97 -19.77 19.52
CA PHE A 385 -16.81 -21.13 18.99
C PHE A 385 -16.69 -22.20 20.07
N GLN A 386 -16.74 -21.82 21.36
CA GLN A 386 -16.61 -22.73 22.50
C GLN A 386 -15.33 -23.59 22.41
N LEU A 387 -14.21 -22.97 21.98
CA LEU A 387 -12.93 -23.64 21.85
C LEU A 387 -12.37 -23.97 23.24
N ALA A 388 -11.78 -25.15 23.36
CA ALA A 388 -11.17 -25.62 24.60
C ALA A 388 -9.92 -26.46 24.35
N TYR A 389 -9.04 -26.49 25.35
CA TYR A 389 -7.93 -27.43 25.48
C TYR A 389 -7.89 -27.99 26.89
N VAL A 390 -7.26 -29.15 27.08
CA VAL A 390 -7.09 -29.79 28.38
C VAL A 390 -5.85 -29.23 29.07
N GLY A 391 -6.04 -28.56 30.21
CA GLY A 391 -4.99 -27.96 31.05
C GLY A 391 -4.11 -28.98 31.79
N GLU A 392 -3.08 -28.48 32.47
CA GLU A 392 -2.18 -29.30 33.30
C GLU A 392 -2.91 -30.06 34.42
N ASP A 393 -3.98 -29.47 34.93
CA ASP A 393 -4.86 -30.00 35.96
C ASP A 393 -5.93 -30.97 35.42
N GLY A 394 -5.95 -31.18 34.10
CA GLY A 394 -6.96 -31.98 33.42
C GLY A 394 -8.31 -31.27 33.22
N ALA A 395 -8.44 -30.00 33.62
CA ALA A 395 -9.65 -29.21 33.38
C ALA A 395 -9.65 -28.65 31.97
N GLU A 396 -10.84 -28.48 31.39
CA GLU A 396 -10.99 -27.76 30.13
C GLU A 396 -10.76 -26.27 30.34
N GLN A 397 -9.87 -25.69 29.55
CA GLN A 397 -9.54 -24.29 29.55
C GLN A 397 -9.71 -23.71 28.14
N ARG A 398 -9.97 -22.41 28.06
CA ARG A 398 -10.16 -21.72 26.78
C ARG A 398 -8.83 -21.18 26.27
N PRO A 399 -8.46 -21.42 24.99
CA PRO A 399 -7.28 -20.80 24.40
C PRO A 399 -7.55 -19.32 24.10
N VAL A 400 -6.47 -18.57 23.93
CA VAL A 400 -6.47 -17.21 23.38
C VAL A 400 -6.04 -17.27 21.93
N MET A 401 -6.60 -16.41 21.09
CA MET A 401 -6.24 -16.35 19.68
C MET A 401 -5.48 -15.06 19.36
N LEU A 402 -4.32 -15.18 18.74
CA LEU A 402 -3.61 -14.06 18.11
C LEU A 402 -3.83 -14.13 16.61
N HIS A 403 -4.42 -13.07 16.03
CA HIS A 403 -4.44 -12.88 14.58
C HIS A 403 -3.18 -12.14 14.17
N ARG A 404 -2.61 -12.51 13.03
CA ARG A 404 -1.50 -11.77 12.47
C ARG A 404 -1.47 -11.80 10.95
N ALA A 405 -1.00 -10.70 10.40
CA ALA A 405 -0.52 -10.60 9.02
C ALA A 405 0.79 -9.81 9.06
N VAL A 406 1.78 -10.19 8.28
CA VAL A 406 3.11 -9.53 8.26
C VAL A 406 3.23 -8.65 7.03
N LEU A 407 2.97 -9.22 5.85
CA LEU A 407 2.86 -8.45 4.61
C LEU A 407 1.51 -7.72 4.53
N GLY A 408 0.47 -8.26 5.17
CA GLY A 408 -0.91 -7.87 4.93
C GLY A 408 -1.43 -8.62 3.71
N SER A 409 -2.29 -7.98 2.90
CA SER A 409 -2.64 -8.60 1.62
C SER A 409 -1.44 -8.60 0.69
N ILE A 410 -1.20 -9.74 0.01
CA ILE A 410 -0.11 -9.89 -0.95
C ILE A 410 -0.26 -8.85 -2.06
N GLU A 411 -1.48 -8.56 -2.51
CA GLU A 411 -1.77 -7.51 -3.49
C GLU A 411 -1.33 -6.13 -3.00
N ARG A 412 -1.71 -5.74 -1.78
CA ARG A 412 -1.34 -4.43 -1.24
C ARG A 412 0.17 -4.33 -1.05
N PHE A 413 0.78 -5.37 -0.48
CA PHE A 413 2.23 -5.43 -0.33
C PHE A 413 2.94 -5.33 -1.67
N PHE A 414 2.49 -6.06 -2.69
CA PHE A 414 3.02 -5.99 -4.05
C PHE A 414 2.95 -4.56 -4.58
N GLY A 415 1.80 -3.90 -4.45
CA GLY A 415 1.64 -2.50 -4.83
C GLY A 415 2.67 -1.62 -4.15
N VAL A 416 2.69 -1.59 -2.82
CA VAL A 416 3.61 -0.77 -2.00
C VAL A 416 5.08 -1.04 -2.33
N MET A 417 5.45 -2.32 -2.44
CA MET A 417 6.79 -2.77 -2.80
C MET A 417 7.19 -2.26 -4.19
N LEU A 418 6.29 -2.31 -5.17
CA LEU A 418 6.55 -1.84 -6.52
C LEU A 418 6.81 -0.32 -6.54
N GLU A 419 6.06 0.46 -5.75
CA GLU A 419 6.28 1.91 -5.62
C GLU A 419 7.58 2.23 -4.86
N HIS A 420 7.88 1.47 -3.81
CA HIS A 420 9.10 1.59 -3.01
C HIS A 420 10.36 1.38 -3.89
N PHE A 421 10.38 0.35 -4.73
CA PHE A 421 11.48 0.09 -5.65
C PHE A 421 11.36 0.84 -7.00
N ALA A 422 10.32 1.63 -7.22
CA ALA A 422 10.03 2.24 -8.53
C ALA A 422 10.04 1.23 -9.70
N GLY A 423 9.59 0.00 -9.44
CA GLY A 423 9.61 -1.12 -10.38
C GLY A 423 10.95 -1.84 -10.53
N ASP A 424 12.02 -1.34 -9.90
CA ASP A 424 13.38 -1.87 -9.99
C ASP A 424 13.60 -2.96 -8.94
N LEU A 425 12.92 -4.09 -9.11
CA LEU A 425 12.86 -5.14 -8.10
C LEU A 425 14.24 -5.78 -7.85
N PRO A 426 14.57 -6.12 -6.59
CA PRO A 426 15.75 -6.90 -6.24
C PRO A 426 15.84 -8.21 -7.03
N LEU A 427 17.05 -8.72 -7.23
CA LEU A 427 17.30 -9.90 -8.06
C LEU A 427 16.43 -11.10 -7.67
N TRP A 428 16.22 -11.35 -6.38
CA TRP A 428 15.42 -12.48 -5.92
C TRP A 428 13.93 -12.37 -6.25
N LEU A 429 13.40 -11.15 -6.36
CA LEU A 429 12.01 -10.87 -6.72
C LEU A 429 11.79 -10.65 -8.22
N ALA A 430 12.83 -10.22 -8.94
CA ALA A 430 12.69 -9.81 -10.34
C ALA A 430 12.05 -10.93 -11.19
N PRO A 431 10.99 -10.64 -11.98
CA PRO A 431 10.33 -11.65 -12.80
C PRO A 431 11.24 -12.19 -13.91
N GLU A 432 12.17 -11.37 -14.37
CA GLU A 432 13.26 -11.71 -15.27
C GLU A 432 14.56 -11.28 -14.58
N GLN A 433 15.33 -12.24 -14.05
CA GLN A 433 16.54 -11.94 -13.26
C GLN A 433 17.72 -11.60 -14.17
N ALA A 434 17.82 -12.31 -15.29
CA ALA A 434 18.82 -12.05 -16.32
C ALA A 434 18.22 -12.08 -17.74
N ARG A 435 18.75 -11.21 -18.62
CA ARG A 435 18.50 -11.27 -20.06
C ARG A 435 19.79 -11.51 -20.81
N VAL A 436 19.81 -12.56 -21.62
CA VAL A 436 20.95 -12.92 -22.46
C VAL A 436 20.82 -12.24 -23.83
N LEU A 437 21.85 -11.50 -24.22
CA LEU A 437 21.88 -10.64 -25.40
C LEU A 437 22.96 -11.12 -26.38
N PRO A 438 22.60 -11.86 -27.45
CA PRO A 438 23.55 -12.18 -28.51
C PRO A 438 23.95 -10.92 -29.28
N VAL A 439 25.26 -10.75 -29.52
CA VAL A 439 25.80 -9.62 -30.32
C VAL A 439 25.37 -9.71 -31.80
N SER A 440 25.14 -10.93 -32.29
CA SER A 440 24.59 -11.21 -33.62
C SER A 440 23.89 -12.57 -33.63
N ASP A 441 23.10 -12.84 -34.67
CA ASP A 441 22.33 -14.09 -34.80
C ASP A 441 23.21 -15.36 -34.74
N LYS A 442 24.50 -15.24 -35.10
CA LYS A 442 25.49 -16.33 -35.01
C LYS A 442 25.71 -16.84 -33.59
N PHE A 443 25.41 -16.03 -32.56
CA PHE A 443 25.62 -16.36 -31.15
C PHE A 443 24.34 -16.75 -30.41
N ILE A 444 23.22 -16.95 -31.12
CA ILE A 444 21.95 -17.35 -30.50
C ILE A 444 22.07 -18.71 -29.80
N GLU A 445 22.67 -19.72 -30.44
CA GLU A 445 22.83 -21.04 -29.82
C GLU A 445 23.72 -21.00 -28.56
N ALA A 446 24.81 -20.22 -28.59
CA ALA A 446 25.64 -20.00 -27.41
C ALA A 446 24.85 -19.28 -26.30
N SER A 447 23.99 -18.32 -26.66
CA SER A 447 23.12 -17.61 -25.70
C SER A 447 22.06 -18.53 -25.08
N ARG A 448 21.49 -19.46 -25.87
CA ARG A 448 20.58 -20.50 -25.37
C ARG A 448 21.28 -21.44 -24.39
N ALA A 449 22.54 -21.80 -24.64
CA ALA A 449 23.34 -22.59 -23.70
C ALA A 449 23.61 -21.84 -22.39
N VAL A 450 23.91 -20.53 -22.45
CA VAL A 450 24.03 -19.67 -21.26
C VAL A 450 22.73 -19.65 -20.45
N ARG A 451 21.58 -19.41 -21.11
CA ARG A 451 20.26 -19.46 -20.46
C ARG A 451 20.01 -20.82 -19.81
N ALA A 452 20.30 -21.91 -20.50
CA ALA A 452 20.09 -23.27 -19.96
C ALA A 452 20.88 -23.50 -18.66
N ARG A 453 22.11 -23.00 -18.55
CA ARG A 453 22.90 -23.07 -17.30
C ARG A 453 22.26 -22.27 -16.16
N LEU A 454 21.70 -21.09 -16.44
CA LEU A 454 21.00 -20.29 -15.44
C LEU A 454 19.72 -20.98 -14.96
N LEU A 455 18.91 -21.51 -15.88
CA LEU A 455 17.70 -22.26 -15.54
C LEU A 455 18.03 -23.50 -14.70
N ALA A 456 19.10 -24.22 -15.03
CA ALA A 456 19.57 -25.37 -14.26
C ALA A 456 20.01 -24.99 -12.83
N ALA A 457 20.42 -23.74 -12.60
CA ALA A 457 20.72 -23.19 -11.28
C ALA A 457 19.47 -22.67 -10.54
N GLY A 458 18.27 -22.76 -11.14
CA GLY A 458 17.02 -22.26 -10.57
C GLY A 458 16.79 -20.75 -10.77
N LEU A 459 17.56 -20.11 -11.66
CA LEU A 459 17.43 -18.69 -11.96
C LEU A 459 16.48 -18.46 -13.15
N ARG A 460 15.79 -17.32 -13.17
CA ARG A 460 14.90 -16.91 -14.26
C ARG A 460 15.66 -16.08 -15.29
N ALA A 461 15.83 -16.61 -16.50
CA ALA A 461 16.53 -15.90 -17.57
C ALA A 461 15.87 -16.09 -18.93
N GLU A 462 15.94 -15.07 -19.77
CA GLU A 462 15.41 -15.07 -21.14
C GLU A 462 16.49 -14.66 -22.16
N VAL A 463 16.36 -15.13 -23.41
CA VAL A 463 17.25 -14.75 -24.52
C VAL A 463 16.53 -13.76 -25.43
N ASP A 464 17.16 -12.63 -25.74
CA ASP A 464 16.64 -11.70 -26.74
C ASP A 464 17.12 -12.11 -28.15
N GLU A 465 16.34 -12.96 -28.80
CA GLU A 465 16.61 -13.51 -30.14
C GLU A 465 16.24 -12.55 -31.29
N ARG A 466 15.73 -11.34 -31.00
CA ARG A 466 15.33 -10.39 -32.06
C ARG A 466 16.54 -9.96 -32.89
N SER A 467 16.38 -9.81 -34.19
CA SER A 467 17.43 -9.26 -35.08
C SER A 467 17.54 -7.73 -34.97
N GLU A 468 17.93 -7.25 -33.80
CA GLU A 468 18.07 -5.83 -33.44
C GLU A 468 19.50 -5.48 -33.06
N LYS A 469 19.88 -4.21 -33.16
CA LYS A 469 21.20 -3.74 -32.72
C LYS A 469 21.38 -3.98 -31.22
N LEU A 470 22.56 -4.44 -30.79
CA LEU A 470 22.87 -4.71 -29.37
C LEU A 470 22.51 -3.52 -28.44
N GLY A 471 22.82 -2.29 -28.85
CA GLY A 471 22.48 -1.10 -28.06
C GLY A 471 20.97 -0.91 -27.86
N ALA A 472 20.14 -1.27 -28.84
CA ALA A 472 18.68 -1.26 -28.68
C ALA A 472 18.22 -2.34 -27.70
N LYS A 473 18.77 -3.56 -27.79
CA LYS A 473 18.47 -4.64 -26.84
C LYS A 473 18.87 -4.29 -25.40
N ILE A 474 20.02 -3.66 -25.21
CA ILE A 474 20.47 -3.17 -23.90
C ILE A 474 19.47 -2.16 -23.36
N ARG A 475 19.09 -1.15 -24.15
CA ARG A 475 18.11 -0.14 -23.74
C ARG A 475 16.77 -0.76 -23.37
N ASP A 476 16.28 -1.73 -24.16
CA ASP A 476 15.02 -2.43 -23.87
C ASP A 476 15.12 -3.26 -22.56
N GLY A 477 16.29 -3.83 -22.26
CA GLY A 477 16.56 -4.51 -20.98
C GLY A 477 16.54 -3.55 -19.78
N GLU A 478 17.17 -2.37 -19.93
CA GLU A 478 17.22 -1.32 -18.90
C GLU A 478 15.82 -0.72 -18.63
N LEU A 479 15.02 -0.53 -19.69
CA LEU A 479 13.63 -0.06 -19.62
C LEU A 479 12.71 -1.10 -18.98
N ALA A 480 12.90 -2.38 -19.30
CA ALA A 480 12.22 -3.50 -18.65
C ALA A 480 12.71 -3.77 -17.22
N LYS A 481 13.70 -3.00 -16.74
CA LYS A 481 14.28 -3.11 -15.39
C LYS A 481 14.81 -4.50 -15.06
N VAL A 482 15.43 -5.16 -16.05
CA VAL A 482 16.11 -6.44 -15.83
C VAL A 482 17.38 -6.18 -15.01
N PRO A 483 17.58 -6.86 -13.85
CA PRO A 483 18.74 -6.60 -12.99
C PRO A 483 20.09 -6.87 -13.67
N VAL A 484 20.18 -7.96 -14.44
CA VAL A 484 21.42 -8.44 -15.07
C VAL A 484 21.23 -8.63 -16.58
N LEU A 485 22.09 -7.99 -17.39
CA LEU A 485 22.18 -8.22 -18.82
C LEU A 485 23.47 -9.00 -19.11
N LEU A 486 23.35 -10.10 -19.84
CA LEU A 486 24.46 -11.00 -20.16
C LEU A 486 24.74 -10.96 -21.66
N ILE A 487 25.83 -10.33 -22.07
CA ILE A 487 26.16 -10.13 -23.49
C ILE A 487 27.02 -11.30 -23.98
N VAL A 488 26.64 -11.91 -25.10
CA VAL A 488 27.34 -13.06 -25.69
C VAL A 488 27.85 -12.71 -27.09
N GLY A 489 29.17 -12.49 -27.19
CA GLY A 489 29.90 -12.30 -28.44
C GLY A 489 30.76 -13.51 -28.80
N ALA A 490 31.71 -13.32 -29.72
CA ALA A 490 32.62 -14.39 -30.17
C ALA A 490 33.46 -14.95 -29.01
N ARG A 491 34.09 -14.06 -28.23
CA ARG A 491 34.92 -14.42 -27.07
C ARG A 491 34.13 -15.20 -26.03
N GLU A 492 32.93 -14.74 -25.69
CA GLU A 492 32.06 -15.38 -24.70
C GLU A 492 31.52 -16.73 -25.18
N ALA A 493 31.20 -16.85 -26.47
CA ALA A 493 30.79 -18.11 -27.07
C ALA A 493 31.90 -19.17 -27.07
N GLU A 494 33.15 -18.76 -27.31
CA GLU A 494 34.33 -19.65 -27.26
C GLU A 494 34.68 -20.08 -25.83
N SER A 495 34.60 -19.16 -24.86
CA SER A 495 34.94 -19.44 -23.46
C SER A 495 33.80 -20.07 -22.65
N GLY A 496 32.58 -20.10 -23.20
CA GLY A 496 31.39 -20.59 -22.50
C GLY A 496 30.96 -19.66 -21.35
N GLY A 497 31.14 -18.35 -21.50
CA GLY A 497 30.85 -17.30 -20.52
C GLY A 497 29.89 -16.21 -21.03
N ALA A 498 29.84 -15.08 -20.35
CA ALA A 498 29.13 -13.87 -20.80
C ALA A 498 29.78 -12.60 -20.24
N SER A 499 29.63 -11.45 -20.93
CA SER A 499 29.94 -10.14 -20.34
C SER A 499 28.77 -9.69 -19.47
N VAL A 500 29.03 -9.45 -18.20
CA VAL A 500 28.01 -9.08 -17.22
C VAL A 500 27.83 -7.57 -17.21
N ARG A 501 26.62 -7.12 -17.48
CA ARG A 501 26.23 -5.72 -17.32
C ARG A 501 25.12 -5.63 -16.29
N LEU A 502 25.33 -4.80 -15.27
CA LEU A 502 24.32 -4.53 -14.25
C LEU A 502 23.57 -3.25 -14.55
N ARG A 503 22.30 -3.25 -14.20
CA ARG A 503 21.50 -2.03 -14.15
C ARG A 503 22.15 -1.03 -13.17
N HIS A 504 22.21 0.24 -13.57
CA HIS A 504 22.89 1.36 -12.86
C HIS A 504 24.41 1.31 -12.72
N ARG A 505 25.06 0.14 -12.66
CA ARG A 505 26.53 0.04 -12.51
C ARG A 505 27.27 -0.10 -13.85
N GLY A 506 26.58 -0.55 -14.90
CA GLY A 506 27.18 -0.72 -16.22
C GLY A 506 27.92 -2.05 -16.39
N ASP A 507 28.91 -2.06 -17.28
CA ASP A 507 29.64 -3.27 -17.68
C ASP A 507 30.68 -3.67 -16.63
N LEU A 508 30.66 -4.93 -16.21
CA LEU A 508 31.62 -5.56 -15.29
C LEU A 508 32.63 -6.44 -16.03
N GLY A 509 32.50 -6.60 -17.35
CA GLY A 509 33.35 -7.44 -18.18
C GLY A 509 32.95 -8.91 -18.23
N SER A 510 33.75 -9.70 -18.94
CA SER A 510 33.51 -11.13 -19.15
C SER A 510 33.77 -11.96 -17.90
N MET A 511 32.81 -12.81 -17.55
CA MET A 511 32.90 -13.78 -16.46
C MET A 511 32.56 -15.18 -16.97
N THR A 512 33.03 -16.20 -16.26
CA THR A 512 32.62 -17.58 -16.53
C THR A 512 31.18 -17.80 -16.08
N MET A 513 30.50 -18.77 -16.69
CA MET A 513 29.13 -19.10 -16.27
C MET A 513 29.04 -19.67 -14.85
N ASP A 514 30.12 -20.27 -14.33
CA ASP A 514 30.16 -20.74 -12.95
C ASP A 514 30.19 -19.58 -11.95
N GLU A 515 30.99 -18.54 -12.21
CA GLU A 515 31.01 -17.31 -11.41
C GLU A 515 29.66 -16.57 -11.45
N ILE A 516 29.08 -16.43 -12.65
CA ILE A 516 27.78 -15.76 -12.84
C ILE A 516 26.69 -16.50 -12.07
N ALA A 517 26.56 -17.82 -12.29
CA ALA A 517 25.52 -18.62 -11.66
C ALA A 517 25.69 -18.67 -10.14
N ALA A 518 26.94 -18.82 -9.65
CA ALA A 518 27.22 -18.84 -8.21
C ALA A 518 26.87 -17.50 -7.55
N THR A 519 27.25 -16.38 -8.16
CA THR A 519 26.97 -15.04 -7.63
C THR A 519 25.46 -14.81 -7.56
N MET A 520 24.75 -14.96 -8.69
CA MET A 520 23.30 -14.75 -8.73
C MET A 520 22.55 -15.68 -7.77
N THR A 521 22.91 -16.97 -7.71
CA THR A 521 22.25 -17.92 -6.82
C THR A 521 22.48 -17.55 -5.35
N THR A 522 23.67 -17.10 -5.00
CA THR A 522 23.99 -16.66 -3.63
C THR A 522 23.18 -15.41 -3.26
N THR A 523 23.19 -14.40 -4.13
CA THR A 523 22.38 -13.18 -3.97
C THR A 523 20.90 -13.50 -3.80
N VAL A 524 20.35 -14.41 -4.62
CA VAL A 524 18.94 -14.83 -4.54
C VAL A 524 18.65 -15.54 -3.21
N LYS A 525 19.52 -16.45 -2.79
CA LYS A 525 19.36 -17.19 -1.52
C LYS A 525 19.46 -16.28 -0.29
N GLN A 526 20.36 -15.30 -0.32
CA GLN A 526 20.55 -14.32 0.73
C GLN A 526 19.49 -13.21 0.69
N ARG A 527 18.72 -13.11 -0.40
CA ARG A 527 17.70 -12.08 -0.64
C ARG A 527 18.27 -10.66 -0.55
N ASP A 528 19.52 -10.50 -0.99
CA ASP A 528 20.20 -9.21 -0.99
C ASP A 528 19.48 -8.23 -1.92
N LEU A 529 19.37 -6.97 -1.48
CA LEU A 529 18.81 -5.87 -2.27
C LEU A 529 19.80 -5.41 -3.35
N ASN A 530 21.10 -5.60 -3.15
CA ASN A 530 22.12 -5.40 -4.17
C ASN A 530 22.15 -6.64 -5.09
N PRO A 531 21.91 -6.50 -6.41
CA PRO A 531 21.90 -7.64 -7.32
C PRO A 531 23.28 -8.30 -7.50
N TRP A 532 24.36 -7.59 -7.13
CA TRP A 532 25.73 -8.07 -7.25
C TRP A 532 26.58 -7.52 -6.09
N PRO A 533 26.46 -8.13 -4.90
CA PRO A 533 27.30 -7.81 -3.76
C PRO A 533 28.76 -8.16 -4.08
N GLU A 534 29.69 -7.32 -3.61
CA GLU A 534 31.11 -7.66 -3.67
C GLU A 534 31.36 -8.85 -2.73
N ALA A 535 32.24 -9.77 -3.13
CA ALA A 535 32.63 -10.88 -2.27
C ALA A 535 33.23 -10.30 -0.96
N SER A 536 32.65 -10.69 0.17
CA SER A 536 33.11 -10.30 1.51
C SER A 536 34.37 -11.05 1.93
#